data_AF-A0A9W8TWA1-F1
#
_entry.id   AF-A0A9W8TWA1-F1
#
_cell.length_a   1.000
_cell.length_b   1.000
_cell.length_c   1.000
_cell.angle_alpha   90.00
_cell.angle_beta   90.00
_cell.angle_gamma   90.00
#
_symmetry.space_group_name_H-M   'P 1'
#
loop_
_entity.id
_entity.type
_entity.pdbx_description
1 polymer ?
#
loop_
_entity_poly.entity_id
_entity_poly.type
_entity_poly.pdbx_seq_one_letter_code
_entity_poly.pdbx_strand_id
1 'polypeptide(L)'
;MSTATMTEVAVHDAAHLVGSIDFNSIGEVEARRIMSYEHKALGYRPPPGSLASQAQAEAAKHPKGGPSPPDPALLKKAALNDAAKIESERGHPIPKTTVVDGIDFSNITEAEARKLMSEEHKALGYRPPPGSIAASAQAAAAKHPEGKSEIKIDPQVLTEAAIKDAARISTERRSRSASPPQVDVNKVSVEDQKKLQSLETKLLDSTAGTVSAAAQSANATKEID
;
A
#
# COMPACT_ATOMS: atom_id res chain seq x y z
N MET A 1 17.70 -35.75 33.14
CA MET A 1 18.86 -35.06 32.54
C MET A 1 18.30 -34.01 31.59
N SER A 2 18.17 -32.77 32.05
CA SER A 2 17.61 -31.66 31.25
C SER A 2 18.77 -30.84 30.69
N THR A 3 18.95 -30.89 29.37
CA THR A 3 19.87 -30.04 28.64
C THR A 3 19.20 -28.69 28.39
N ALA A 4 19.38 -27.76 29.34
CA ALA A 4 19.03 -26.36 29.13
C ALA A 4 20.06 -25.72 28.19
N THR A 5 19.53 -25.07 27.17
CA THR A 5 20.17 -24.43 26.03
C THR A 5 21.09 -23.28 26.44
N MET A 6 22.37 -23.38 26.09
CA MET A 6 23.40 -22.32 26.25
C MET A 6 23.24 -21.13 25.28
N THR A 7 22.18 -21.07 24.47
CA THR A 7 22.00 -20.07 23.41
C THR A 7 21.32 -18.78 23.85
N GLU A 8 20.81 -18.68 25.09
CA GLU A 8 20.02 -17.52 25.52
C GLU A 8 20.83 -16.43 26.25
N VAL A 9 22.07 -16.72 26.64
CA VAL A 9 22.91 -15.77 27.41
C VAL A 9 23.66 -14.79 26.51
N ALA A 10 23.83 -15.08 25.21
CA ALA A 10 24.60 -14.22 24.30
C ALA A 10 23.82 -13.00 23.74
N VAL A 11 22.50 -12.94 23.90
CA VAL A 11 21.68 -11.84 23.36
C VAL A 11 21.61 -10.65 24.33
N HIS A 12 21.88 -10.85 25.63
CA HIS A 12 21.84 -9.78 26.62
C HIS A 12 23.12 -8.94 26.69
N ASP A 13 24.26 -9.44 26.17
CA ASP A 13 25.54 -8.72 26.26
C ASP A 13 25.71 -7.65 25.15
N ALA A 14 24.94 -7.74 24.06
CA ALA A 14 24.93 -6.72 23.01
C ALA A 14 24.14 -5.45 23.38
N ALA A 15 23.20 -5.56 24.33
CA ALA A 15 22.37 -4.44 24.77
C ALA A 15 23.12 -3.50 25.73
N HIS A 16 24.19 -3.96 26.40
CA HIS A 16 24.89 -3.18 27.42
C HIS A 16 25.99 -2.26 26.89
N LEU A 17 26.34 -2.34 25.60
CA LEU A 17 27.37 -1.50 24.96
C LEU A 17 26.81 -0.21 24.33
N VAL A 18 25.50 0.02 24.41
CA VAL A 18 24.80 1.13 23.73
C VAL A 18 24.68 2.39 24.61
N GLY A 19 25.06 2.32 25.89
CA GLY A 19 24.88 3.39 26.87
C GLY A 19 26.06 4.34 27.11
N SER A 20 27.15 4.28 26.34
CA SER A 20 28.38 5.04 26.66
C SER A 20 28.85 5.96 25.53
N ILE A 21 27.93 6.57 24.78
CA ILE A 21 28.29 7.79 24.04
C ILE A 21 28.10 8.95 24.99
N ASP A 22 29.20 9.62 25.34
CA ASP A 22 29.15 10.87 26.08
C ASP A 22 28.69 12.00 25.14
N PHE A 23 27.44 12.41 25.27
CA PHE A 23 26.86 13.48 24.46
C PHE A 23 27.55 14.84 24.68
N ASN A 24 28.17 15.06 25.83
CA ASN A 24 28.91 16.30 26.11
C ASN A 24 30.14 16.47 25.21
N SER A 25 30.62 15.36 24.64
CA SER A 25 31.77 15.33 23.74
C SER A 25 31.39 15.46 22.26
N ILE A 26 30.10 15.54 21.92
CA ILE A 26 29.59 15.62 20.55
C ILE A 26 29.50 17.08 20.09
N GLY A 27 30.17 17.41 18.98
CA GLY A 27 30.01 18.69 18.29
C GLY A 27 29.08 18.60 17.08
N GLU A 28 28.98 19.71 16.32
CA GLU A 28 28.12 19.77 15.13
C GLU A 28 28.50 18.72 14.07
N VAL A 29 29.80 18.44 13.92
CA VAL A 29 30.32 17.50 12.92
C VAL A 29 29.89 16.07 13.26
N GLU A 30 30.03 15.67 14.52
CA GLU A 30 29.65 14.34 15.01
C GLU A 30 28.13 14.16 14.92
N ALA A 31 27.35 15.16 15.37
CA ALA A 31 25.90 15.11 15.28
C ALA A 31 25.41 14.97 13.82
N ARG A 32 26.03 15.68 12.88
CA ARG A 32 25.72 15.54 11.45
C ARG A 32 26.08 14.15 10.90
N ARG A 33 27.17 13.54 11.37
CA ARG A 33 27.55 12.16 11.01
C ARG A 33 26.53 11.15 11.53
N ILE A 34 26.16 11.23 12.81
CA ILE A 34 25.15 10.34 13.43
C ILE A 34 23.83 10.44 12.66
N MET A 35 23.36 11.67 12.37
CA MET A 35 22.17 11.90 11.55
C MET A 35 22.28 11.26 10.17
N SER A 36 23.43 11.40 9.50
CA SER A 36 23.65 10.80 8.17
C SER A 36 23.61 9.27 8.22
N TYR A 37 24.21 8.65 9.24
CA TYR A 37 24.19 7.21 9.42
C TYR A 37 22.79 6.67 9.73
N GLU A 38 22.06 7.28 10.66
CA GLU A 38 20.68 6.91 10.96
C GLU A 38 19.77 7.12 9.76
N HIS A 39 19.86 8.27 9.07
CA HIS A 39 19.05 8.52 7.87
C HIS A 39 19.31 7.46 6.79
N LYS A 40 20.58 7.09 6.59
CA LYS A 40 20.94 6.07 5.59
C LYS A 40 20.42 4.68 5.97
N ALA A 41 20.39 4.36 7.27
CA ALA A 41 19.86 3.10 7.78
C ALA A 41 18.32 3.04 7.68
N LEU A 42 17.64 4.12 8.12
CA LEU A 42 16.18 4.22 8.13
C LEU A 42 15.59 4.45 6.73
N GLY A 43 16.34 5.09 5.82
CA GLY A 43 15.84 5.55 4.52
C GLY A 43 14.95 6.80 4.59
N TYR A 44 14.81 7.41 5.77
CA TYR A 44 14.08 8.66 6.01
C TYR A 44 14.74 9.45 7.14
N ARG A 45 14.26 10.69 7.36
CA ARG A 45 14.78 11.56 8.42
C ARG A 45 14.54 10.96 9.80
N PRO A 46 15.58 10.83 10.65
CA PRO A 46 15.41 10.25 11.98
C PRO A 46 14.31 10.96 12.78
N PRO A 47 13.44 10.21 13.49
CA PRO A 47 12.35 10.77 14.26
C PRO A 47 12.86 11.58 15.47
N PRO A 48 12.04 12.46 16.04
CA PRO A 48 12.36 13.10 17.31
C PRO A 48 12.52 12.05 18.40
N GLY A 49 13.50 12.25 19.28
CA GLY A 49 13.86 11.29 20.34
C GLY A 49 14.90 10.24 19.93
N SER A 50 15.26 10.16 18.65
CA SER A 50 16.39 9.32 18.19
C SER A 50 17.74 9.80 18.72
N LEU A 51 18.75 8.94 18.64
CA LEU A 51 20.14 9.27 18.99
C LEU A 51 20.63 10.48 18.17
N ALA A 52 20.34 10.57 16.87
CA ALA A 52 20.64 11.75 16.07
C ALA A 52 19.95 13.01 16.56
N SER A 53 18.66 12.92 16.95
CA SER A 53 17.92 14.07 17.51
C SER A 53 18.54 14.55 18.83
N GLN A 54 18.98 13.63 19.68
CA GLN A 54 19.65 13.95 20.95
C GLN A 54 21.02 14.57 20.72
N ALA A 55 21.82 13.99 19.81
CA ALA A 55 23.12 14.50 19.43
C ALA A 55 23.04 15.93 18.84
N GLN A 56 22.02 16.21 18.03
CA GLN A 56 21.79 17.57 17.50
C GLN A 56 21.40 18.56 18.59
N ALA A 57 20.56 18.16 19.54
CA ALA A 57 20.19 18.99 20.67
C ALA A 57 21.39 19.33 21.56
N GLU A 58 22.30 18.39 21.76
CA GLU A 58 23.51 18.63 22.55
C GLU A 58 24.56 19.45 21.80
N ALA A 59 24.78 19.16 20.51
CA ALA A 59 25.64 19.96 19.65
C ALA A 59 25.17 21.42 19.53
N ALA A 60 23.87 21.69 19.63
CA ALA A 60 23.35 23.06 19.68
C ALA A 60 23.80 23.83 20.94
N LYS A 61 24.03 23.12 22.07
CA LYS A 61 24.59 23.70 23.30
C LYS A 61 26.11 23.81 23.23
N HIS A 62 26.76 22.84 22.58
CA HIS A 62 28.22 22.73 22.48
C HIS A 62 28.68 22.55 21.02
N PRO A 63 28.62 23.61 20.18
CA PRO A 63 28.86 23.47 18.73
C PRO A 63 30.27 22.99 18.39
N LYS A 64 31.26 23.28 19.24
CA LYS A 64 32.66 22.87 19.08
C LYS A 64 32.94 21.44 19.58
N GLY A 65 31.98 20.80 20.25
CA GLY A 65 32.18 19.51 20.92
C GLY A 65 33.08 19.60 22.16
N GLY A 66 33.31 18.44 22.77
CA GLY A 66 34.21 18.29 23.92
C GLY A 66 35.68 18.18 23.50
N PRO A 67 36.61 18.13 24.47
CA PRO A 67 38.05 18.08 24.22
C PRO A 67 38.50 16.76 23.55
N SER A 68 37.68 15.71 23.61
CA SER A 68 37.98 14.41 22.98
C SER A 68 36.78 13.96 22.15
N PRO A 69 36.82 14.09 20.81
CA PRO A 69 35.72 13.65 19.98
C PRO A 69 35.61 12.12 20.01
N PRO A 70 34.38 11.57 20.06
CA PRO A 70 34.15 10.13 20.04
C PRO A 70 34.62 9.50 18.72
N ASP A 71 35.07 8.25 18.80
CA ASP A 71 35.54 7.49 17.64
C ASP A 71 34.42 7.35 16.58
N PRO A 72 34.67 7.73 15.30
CA PRO A 72 33.68 7.62 14.23
C PRO A 72 33.14 6.20 14.02
N ALA A 73 33.93 5.15 14.27
CA ALA A 73 33.45 3.79 14.13
C ALA A 73 32.38 3.45 15.19
N LEU A 74 32.56 3.95 16.41
CA LEU A 74 31.61 3.82 17.51
C LEU A 74 30.33 4.60 17.22
N LEU A 75 30.44 5.85 16.75
CA LEU A 75 29.29 6.67 16.34
C LEU A 75 28.44 5.96 15.28
N LYS A 76 29.08 5.38 14.27
CA LYS A 76 28.39 4.62 13.22
C LYS A 76 27.67 3.41 13.80
N LYS A 77 28.32 2.64 14.68
CA LYS A 77 27.72 1.46 15.30
C LYS A 77 26.49 1.82 16.14
N ALA A 78 26.57 2.89 16.94
CA ALA A 78 25.46 3.34 17.75
C ALA A 78 24.29 3.87 16.91
N ALA A 79 24.57 4.66 15.87
CA ALA A 79 23.56 5.15 14.93
C ALA A 79 22.80 4.00 14.24
N LEU A 80 23.51 2.94 13.81
CA LEU A 80 22.88 1.76 13.21
C LEU A 80 22.01 0.99 14.22
N ASN A 81 22.46 0.87 15.47
CA ASN A 81 21.70 0.20 16.52
C ASN A 81 20.43 0.99 16.90
N ASP A 82 20.53 2.31 17.02
CA ASP A 82 19.37 3.17 17.31
C ASP A 82 18.37 3.14 16.14
N ALA A 83 18.85 3.17 14.89
CA ALA A 83 18.01 2.98 13.73
C ALA A 83 17.26 1.64 13.77
N ALA A 84 17.96 0.53 14.07
CA ALA A 84 17.34 -0.78 14.21
C ALA A 84 16.31 -0.83 15.36
N LYS A 85 16.61 -0.16 16.48
CA LYS A 85 15.69 -0.02 17.61
C LYS A 85 14.45 0.76 17.21
N ILE A 86 14.60 1.92 16.59
CA ILE A 86 13.49 2.76 16.10
C ILE A 86 12.62 2.00 15.11
N GLU A 87 13.25 1.25 14.22
CA GLU A 87 12.58 0.36 13.29
C GLU A 87 11.75 -0.70 14.00
N SER A 88 12.29 -1.31 15.06
CA SER A 88 11.55 -2.27 15.90
C SER A 88 10.43 -1.62 16.73
N GLU A 89 10.64 -0.41 17.27
CA GLU A 89 9.70 0.30 18.14
C GLU A 89 8.57 0.98 17.37
N ARG A 90 8.85 1.55 16.20
CA ARG A 90 7.80 2.07 15.32
C ARG A 90 6.83 0.98 14.89
N GLY A 91 7.22 -0.29 15.03
CA GLY A 91 6.60 -1.42 14.36
C GLY A 91 6.62 -1.11 12.88
N HIS A 92 7.62 -1.61 12.14
CA HIS A 92 7.64 -1.40 10.69
C HIS A 92 6.21 -1.51 10.12
N PRO A 93 5.82 -0.66 9.13
CA PRO A 93 4.92 -1.18 8.11
C PRO A 93 5.62 -2.45 7.64
N ILE A 94 5.12 -3.59 8.10
CA ILE A 94 5.57 -4.94 7.75
C ILE A 94 6.02 -4.82 6.31
N PRO A 95 7.30 -5.06 5.95
CA PRO A 95 7.83 -4.74 4.62
C PRO A 95 6.81 -5.22 3.63
N LYS A 96 5.97 -4.32 3.04
CA LYS A 96 4.59 -4.63 2.58
C LYS A 96 4.57 -6.10 2.24
N THR A 97 4.09 -6.99 3.13
CA THR A 97 4.45 -8.42 3.05
C THR A 97 4.36 -8.77 1.59
N THR A 98 5.51 -8.92 0.91
CA THR A 98 5.44 -9.07 -0.54
C THR A 98 4.71 -10.36 -0.82
N VAL A 99 4.71 -11.25 0.18
CA VAL A 99 3.76 -12.31 0.47
C VAL A 99 2.34 -11.76 0.73
N VAL A 100 1.53 -11.72 -0.31
CA VAL A 100 0.06 -11.64 -0.19
C VAL A 100 -0.51 -12.99 -0.62
N ASP A 101 -1.32 -13.61 0.25
CA ASP A 101 -1.90 -14.95 0.00
C ASP A 101 -0.87 -16.03 -0.38
N GLY A 102 0.34 -15.95 0.21
CA GLY A 102 1.43 -16.90 -0.06
C GLY A 102 2.28 -16.58 -1.29
N ILE A 103 2.01 -15.49 -2.01
CA ILE A 103 2.76 -15.08 -3.20
C ILE A 103 3.77 -14.02 -2.82
N ASP A 104 5.07 -14.32 -2.87
CA ASP A 104 6.12 -13.32 -2.66
C ASP A 104 6.39 -12.49 -3.93
N PHE A 105 5.89 -11.25 -3.97
CA PHE A 105 6.14 -10.30 -5.05
C PHE A 105 7.63 -9.94 -5.26
N SER A 106 8.53 -10.21 -4.31
CA SER A 106 9.97 -10.01 -4.54
C SER A 106 10.56 -11.01 -5.52
N ASN A 107 9.93 -12.18 -5.66
CA ASN A 107 10.41 -13.30 -6.47
C ASN A 107 9.59 -13.53 -7.74
N ILE A 108 8.50 -12.78 -7.92
CA ILE A 108 7.60 -12.98 -9.05
C ILE A 108 8.23 -12.57 -10.38
N THR A 109 8.09 -13.45 -11.37
CA THR A 109 8.53 -13.21 -12.75
C THR A 109 7.44 -12.55 -13.59
N GLU A 110 7.80 -11.99 -14.75
CA GLU A 110 6.81 -11.41 -15.67
C GLU A 110 5.77 -12.44 -16.13
N ALA A 111 6.18 -13.70 -16.33
CA ALA A 111 5.28 -14.77 -16.74
C ALA A 111 4.24 -15.10 -15.67
N GLU A 112 4.66 -15.20 -14.40
CA GLU A 112 3.76 -15.46 -13.27
C GLU A 112 2.81 -14.29 -13.01
N ALA A 113 3.32 -13.05 -13.11
CA ALA A 113 2.49 -11.86 -13.00
C ALA A 113 1.42 -11.79 -14.11
N ARG A 114 1.76 -12.17 -15.36
CA ARG A 114 0.79 -12.24 -16.46
C ARG A 114 -0.26 -13.32 -16.22
N LYS A 115 0.16 -14.46 -15.66
CA LYS A 115 -0.75 -15.53 -15.27
C LYS A 115 -1.75 -15.07 -14.20
N LEU A 116 -1.28 -14.43 -13.12
CA LEU A 116 -2.15 -13.85 -12.10
C LEU A 116 -3.19 -12.89 -12.70
N MET A 117 -2.75 -12.00 -13.58
CA MET A 117 -3.65 -11.07 -14.26
C MET A 117 -4.72 -11.80 -15.09
N SER A 118 -4.33 -12.86 -15.82
CA SER A 118 -5.27 -13.65 -16.62
C SER A 118 -6.31 -14.38 -15.75
N GLU A 119 -5.88 -14.99 -14.65
CA GLU A 119 -6.78 -15.73 -13.74
C GLU A 119 -7.73 -14.77 -13.01
N GLU A 120 -7.22 -13.65 -12.51
CA GLU A 120 -8.06 -12.66 -11.83
C GLU A 120 -9.04 -11.99 -12.81
N HIS A 121 -8.60 -11.67 -14.02
CA HIS A 121 -9.49 -11.19 -15.09
C HIS A 121 -10.60 -12.19 -15.40
N LYS A 122 -10.26 -13.48 -15.51
CA LYS A 122 -11.23 -14.55 -15.78
C LYS A 122 -12.24 -14.71 -14.64
N ALA A 123 -11.79 -14.57 -13.39
CA ALA A 123 -12.66 -14.62 -12.22
C ALA A 123 -13.57 -13.39 -12.09
N LEU A 124 -13.06 -12.19 -12.42
CA LEU A 124 -13.82 -10.93 -12.34
C LEU A 124 -14.72 -10.68 -13.56
N GLY A 125 -14.34 -11.19 -14.74
CA GLY A 125 -14.97 -10.88 -16.02
C GLY A 125 -14.56 -9.52 -16.61
N TYR A 126 -13.59 -8.83 -16.01
CA TYR A 126 -13.06 -7.54 -16.46
C TYR A 126 -11.62 -7.35 -15.99
N ARG A 127 -10.95 -6.31 -16.49
CA ARG A 127 -9.56 -6.00 -16.12
C ARG A 127 -9.40 -5.72 -14.61
N PRO A 128 -8.51 -6.44 -13.91
CA PRO A 128 -8.24 -6.20 -12.50
C PRO A 128 -8.00 -4.71 -12.20
N PRO A 129 -8.64 -4.14 -11.18
CA PRO A 129 -8.48 -2.74 -10.81
C PRO A 129 -7.07 -2.48 -10.24
N PRO A 130 -6.63 -1.21 -10.19
CA PRO A 130 -5.41 -0.86 -9.45
C PRO A 130 -5.56 -1.23 -7.97
N GLY A 131 -4.50 -1.75 -7.37
CA GLY A 131 -4.50 -2.24 -5.98
C GLY A 131 -4.95 -3.69 -5.82
N SER A 132 -5.27 -4.40 -6.91
CA SER A 132 -5.38 -5.86 -6.92
C SER A 132 -4.03 -6.55 -6.72
N ILE A 133 -4.07 -7.84 -6.40
CA ILE A 133 -2.88 -8.71 -6.37
C ILE A 133 -2.24 -8.76 -7.75
N ALA A 134 -3.01 -8.94 -8.83
CA ALA A 134 -2.46 -8.92 -10.19
C ALA A 134 -1.77 -7.59 -10.54
N ALA A 135 -2.37 -6.45 -10.19
CA ALA A 135 -1.75 -5.15 -10.44
C ALA A 135 -0.44 -4.97 -9.65
N SER A 136 -0.40 -5.47 -8.41
CA SER A 136 0.80 -5.42 -7.56
C SER A 136 1.91 -6.33 -8.09
N ALA A 137 1.56 -7.55 -8.53
CA ALA A 137 2.45 -8.49 -9.18
C ALA A 137 3.09 -7.92 -10.45
N GLN A 138 2.28 -7.29 -11.32
CA GLN A 138 2.78 -6.64 -12.55
C GLN A 138 3.76 -5.50 -12.23
N ALA A 139 3.44 -4.67 -11.24
CA ALA A 139 4.31 -3.58 -10.81
C ALA A 139 5.64 -4.08 -10.22
N ALA A 140 5.63 -5.25 -9.55
CA ALA A 140 6.83 -5.87 -9.01
C ALA A 140 7.69 -6.50 -10.13
N ALA A 141 7.08 -7.28 -11.02
CA ALA A 141 7.75 -7.89 -12.16
C ALA A 141 8.36 -6.83 -13.12
N ALA A 142 7.71 -5.68 -13.30
CA ALA A 142 8.26 -4.58 -14.10
C ALA A 142 9.60 -4.04 -13.55
N LYS A 143 9.86 -4.17 -12.24
CA LYS A 143 11.14 -3.78 -11.62
C LYS A 143 12.19 -4.88 -11.73
N HIS A 144 11.76 -6.14 -11.79
CA HIS A 144 12.60 -7.34 -11.78
C HIS A 144 12.02 -8.40 -12.74
N PRO A 145 12.19 -8.26 -14.06
CA PRO A 145 11.51 -9.12 -15.04
C PRO A 145 11.89 -10.60 -14.92
N GLU A 146 13.13 -10.89 -14.51
CA GLU A 146 13.65 -12.24 -14.32
C GLU A 146 13.36 -12.85 -12.94
N GLY A 147 12.75 -12.08 -12.02
CA GLY A 147 12.63 -12.46 -10.61
C GLY A 147 13.97 -12.37 -9.85
N LYS A 148 13.93 -12.31 -8.52
CA LYS A 148 15.15 -12.31 -7.68
C LYS A 148 15.67 -13.71 -7.34
N SER A 149 14.86 -14.74 -7.58
CA SER A 149 15.16 -16.12 -7.22
C SER A 149 14.69 -17.07 -8.33
N GLU A 150 15.44 -18.15 -8.55
CA GLU A 150 15.07 -19.23 -9.50
C GLU A 150 13.88 -20.09 -9.03
N ILE A 151 13.36 -19.83 -7.82
CA ILE A 151 12.23 -20.56 -7.24
C ILE A 151 10.95 -20.11 -7.93
N LYS A 152 10.41 -20.98 -8.78
CA LYS A 152 9.10 -20.78 -9.43
C LYS A 152 7.99 -20.96 -8.41
N ILE A 153 7.02 -20.04 -8.43
CA ILE A 153 5.83 -20.13 -7.58
C ILE A 153 4.90 -21.19 -8.16
N ASP A 154 4.29 -22.00 -7.29
CA ASP A 154 3.37 -23.04 -7.73
C ASP A 154 2.18 -22.41 -8.50
N PRO A 155 1.91 -22.84 -9.74
CA PRO A 155 0.76 -22.36 -10.50
C PRO A 155 -0.58 -22.47 -9.78
N GLN A 156 -0.78 -23.45 -8.89
CA GLN A 156 -2.01 -23.62 -8.13
C GLN A 156 -2.19 -22.51 -7.09
N VAL A 157 -1.11 -22.12 -6.40
CA VAL A 157 -1.12 -21.02 -5.43
C VAL A 157 -1.50 -19.70 -6.12
N LEU A 158 -0.96 -19.46 -7.32
CA LEU A 158 -1.32 -18.27 -8.12
C LEU A 158 -2.82 -18.25 -8.46
N THR A 159 -3.38 -19.39 -8.88
CA THR A 159 -4.82 -19.47 -9.21
C THR A 159 -5.69 -19.24 -7.98
N GLU A 160 -5.34 -19.83 -6.84
CA GLU A 160 -6.12 -19.70 -5.61
C GLU A 160 -6.12 -18.25 -5.10
N ALA A 161 -4.96 -17.60 -5.08
CA ALA A 161 -4.85 -16.20 -4.69
C ALA A 161 -5.64 -15.26 -5.62
N ALA A 162 -5.58 -15.50 -6.94
CA ALA A 162 -6.33 -14.70 -7.91
C ALA A 162 -7.86 -14.79 -7.68
N ILE A 163 -8.37 -16.00 -7.40
CA ILE A 163 -9.80 -16.21 -7.13
C ILE A 163 -10.21 -15.53 -5.81
N LYS A 164 -9.38 -15.64 -4.76
CA LYS A 164 -9.63 -14.97 -3.47
C LYS A 164 -9.68 -13.46 -3.62
N ASP A 165 -8.73 -12.86 -4.33
CA ASP A 165 -8.70 -11.41 -4.55
C ASP A 165 -9.88 -10.93 -5.40
N ALA A 166 -10.23 -11.69 -6.44
CA ALA A 166 -11.41 -11.41 -7.26
C ALA A 166 -12.71 -11.40 -6.42
N ALA A 167 -12.86 -12.34 -5.50
CA ALA A 167 -14.01 -12.38 -4.58
C ALA A 167 -14.03 -11.18 -3.63
N ARG A 168 -12.86 -10.79 -3.09
CA ARG A 168 -12.70 -9.60 -2.25
C ARG A 168 -13.10 -8.33 -3.01
N ILE A 169 -12.59 -8.14 -4.22
CA ILE A 169 -12.87 -6.97 -5.07
C ILE A 169 -14.35 -6.89 -5.44
N SER A 170 -14.97 -8.01 -5.80
CA SER A 170 -16.39 -8.06 -6.13
C SER A 170 -17.25 -7.61 -4.94
N THR A 171 -16.89 -8.04 -3.73
CA THR A 171 -17.55 -7.63 -2.49
C THR A 171 -17.33 -6.15 -2.19
N GLU A 172 -16.09 -5.66 -2.32
CA GLU A 172 -15.74 -4.27 -2.10
C GLU A 172 -16.47 -3.33 -3.07
N ARG A 173 -16.52 -3.66 -4.37
CA ARG A 173 -17.26 -2.85 -5.35
C ARG A 173 -18.75 -2.79 -5.03
N ARG A 174 -19.36 -3.92 -4.62
CA ARG A 174 -20.77 -3.95 -4.20
C ARG A 174 -21.03 -3.05 -2.99
N SER A 175 -20.10 -3.00 -2.04
CA SER A 175 -20.20 -2.12 -0.87
C SER A 175 -19.98 -0.63 -1.22
N ARG A 176 -19.07 -0.32 -2.15
CA ARG A 176 -18.83 1.06 -2.63
C ARG A 176 -19.99 1.60 -3.48
N SER A 177 -20.61 0.76 -4.30
CA SER A 177 -21.79 1.13 -5.10
C SER A 177 -23.08 1.24 -4.28
N ALA A 178 -23.06 0.85 -3.00
CA ALA A 178 -24.19 1.02 -2.09
C ALA A 178 -24.22 2.40 -1.41
N SER A 179 -23.23 3.27 -1.69
CA SER A 179 -23.37 4.72 -1.43
C SER A 179 -24.03 5.36 -2.65
N PRO A 180 -25.20 6.01 -2.51
CA PRO A 180 -25.79 6.79 -3.59
C PRO A 180 -24.76 7.84 -4.05
N PRO A 181 -24.65 8.14 -5.36
CA PRO A 181 -23.91 9.31 -5.79
C PRO A 181 -24.48 10.51 -5.04
N GLN A 182 -23.68 11.16 -4.20
CA GLN A 182 -24.02 12.48 -3.68
C GLN A 182 -23.95 13.44 -4.87
N VAL A 183 -25.06 13.52 -5.60
CA VAL A 183 -25.30 14.59 -6.56
C VAL A 183 -25.41 15.85 -5.71
N ASP A 184 -24.35 16.65 -5.74
CA ASP A 184 -24.31 17.95 -5.11
C ASP A 184 -25.29 18.86 -5.87
N VAL A 185 -26.53 18.93 -5.38
CA VAL A 185 -27.68 19.60 -6.04
C VAL A 185 -27.38 21.07 -6.34
N ASN A 186 -26.39 21.65 -5.64
CA ASN A 186 -25.97 23.04 -5.78
C ASN A 186 -24.96 23.31 -6.91
N LYS A 187 -24.46 22.26 -7.60
CA LYS A 187 -23.51 22.38 -8.73
C LYS A 187 -24.09 21.96 -10.09
N VAL A 188 -25.42 21.85 -10.20
CA VAL A 188 -26.04 21.58 -11.50
C VAL A 188 -25.96 22.84 -12.35
N SER A 189 -25.21 22.79 -13.46
CA SER A 189 -25.19 23.89 -14.43
C SER A 189 -26.59 24.10 -15.01
N VAL A 190 -26.93 25.35 -15.36
CA VAL A 190 -28.20 25.69 -16.04
C VAL A 190 -28.37 24.88 -17.33
N GLU A 191 -27.28 24.46 -17.97
CA GLU A 191 -27.32 23.58 -19.14
C GLU A 191 -27.79 22.16 -18.82
N ASP A 192 -27.41 21.62 -17.67
CA ASP A 192 -27.81 20.28 -17.25
C ASP A 192 -29.27 20.24 -16.80
N GLN A 193 -29.76 21.33 -16.19
CA GLN A 193 -31.20 21.50 -15.91
C GLN A 193 -32.03 21.53 -17.19
N LYS A 194 -31.56 22.23 -18.23
CA LYS A 194 -32.24 22.26 -19.54
C LYS A 194 -32.22 20.90 -20.23
N LYS A 195 -31.13 20.14 -20.13
CA LYS A 195 -31.07 18.77 -20.67
C LYS A 195 -32.04 17.83 -19.98
N LEU A 196 -32.16 17.92 -18.65
CA LEU A 196 -33.12 17.12 -17.90
C LEU A 196 -34.57 17.46 -18.28
N GLN A 197 -34.91 18.75 -18.36
CA GLN A 197 -36.24 19.17 -18.81
C GLN A 197 -36.54 18.75 -20.25
N SER A 198 -35.55 18.80 -21.14
CA SER A 198 -35.71 18.32 -22.53
C SER A 198 -35.89 16.81 -22.62
N LEU A 199 -35.36 16.03 -21.67
CA LEU A 199 -35.56 14.58 -21.64
C LEU A 199 -36.97 14.22 -21.12
N GLU A 200 -37.46 14.97 -20.12
CA GLU A 200 -38.82 14.79 -19.61
C GLU A 200 -39.87 15.08 -20.69
N THR A 201 -39.75 16.19 -21.43
CA THR A 201 -40.70 16.51 -22.51
C THR A 201 -40.66 15.47 -23.64
N LYS A 202 -39.47 14.96 -23.98
CA LYS A 202 -39.31 13.94 -25.02
C LYS A 202 -39.92 12.58 -24.64
N LEU A 203 -39.88 12.23 -23.35
CA LEU A 203 -40.53 11.02 -22.83
C LEU A 203 -42.06 11.15 -22.82
N LEU A 204 -42.58 12.32 -22.43
CA LEU A 204 -44.01 12.61 -22.44
C LEU A 204 -44.60 12.49 -23.86
N ASP A 205 -43.95 13.08 -24.87
CA ASP A 205 -44.41 12.99 -26.27
C ASP A 205 -44.33 11.56 -26.85
N SER A 206 -43.33 10.77 -26.45
CA SER A 206 -43.19 9.38 -26.92
C SER A 206 -44.27 8.44 -26.35
N THR A 207 -44.79 8.73 -25.16
CA THR A 207 -45.89 7.96 -24.55
C THR A 207 -47.27 8.30 -25.10
N ALA A 208 -47.48 9.51 -25.63
CA ALA A 208 -48.75 9.90 -26.26
C ALA A 208 -49.00 9.17 -27.60
N GLY A 209 -47.94 8.83 -28.33
CA GLY A 209 -48.04 8.10 -29.61
C GLY A 209 -48.36 6.60 -29.49
N THR A 210 -47.97 5.97 -28.38
CA THR A 210 -48.12 4.50 -28.21
C THR A 210 -49.48 4.09 -27.64
N VAL A 211 -50.13 4.94 -26.86
CA VAL A 211 -51.51 4.67 -26.37
C VAL A 211 -52.58 4.86 -27.46
N SER A 212 -52.33 5.70 -28.46
CA SER A 212 -53.27 5.95 -29.57
C SER A 212 -53.32 4.80 -30.59
N ALA A 213 -52.21 4.06 -30.76
CA ALA A 213 -52.17 2.89 -31.65
C ALA A 213 -52.81 1.64 -31.03
N ALA A 214 -52.78 1.49 -29.70
CA ALA A 214 -53.39 0.35 -29.01
C ALA A 214 -54.93 0.42 -28.98
N ALA A 215 -55.52 1.62 -29.00
CA ALA A 215 -56.98 1.79 -28.97
C ALA A 215 -57.67 1.56 -30.35
N GLN A 216 -56.95 1.70 -31.47
CA GLN A 216 -57.52 1.48 -32.80
C GLN A 216 -57.48 0.01 -33.25
N SER A 217 -56.67 -0.84 -32.62
CA SER A 217 -56.58 -2.27 -32.99
C SER A 217 -57.64 -3.16 -32.32
N ALA A 218 -58.38 -2.65 -31.32
CA ALA A 218 -59.38 -3.43 -30.58
C ALA A 218 -60.81 -3.33 -31.15
N ASN A 219 -61.06 -2.49 -32.16
CA ASN A 219 -62.41 -2.25 -32.69
C ASN A 219 -62.69 -2.91 -34.06
N ALA A 220 -61.75 -3.69 -34.61
CA ALA A 220 -61.89 -4.32 -35.94
C ALA A 220 -62.25 -5.82 -35.90
N THR A 221 -62.62 -6.37 -34.74
CA THR A 221 -62.93 -7.82 -34.58
C THR A 221 -64.37 -8.11 -34.14
N LYS A 222 -65.28 -7.13 -34.18
CA LYS A 222 -66.73 -7.32 -33.97
C LYS A 222 -67.52 -6.93 -35.22
N GLU A 223 -67.39 -7.71 -36.29
CA GLU A 223 -68.38 -7.70 -37.38
C GLU A 223 -68.20 -8.93 -38.29
N ILE A 224 -68.27 -10.14 -37.72
CA ILE A 224 -68.58 -11.37 -38.45
C ILE A 224 -69.41 -12.26 -37.51
N ASP A 225 -70.71 -12.04 -37.52
CA ASP A 225 -71.77 -13.07 -37.46
C ASP A 225 -73.14 -12.44 -37.74
#